data_AF-A0A7C9VHT1-F1
#
_entry.id   AF-A0A7C9VHT1-F1
#
_cell.length_a   1.000
_cell.length_b   1.000
_cell.length_c   1.000
_cell.angle_alpha   90.00
_cell.angle_beta   90.00
_cell.angle_gamma   90.00
#
_symmetry.space_group_name_H-M   'P 1'
#
loop_
_entity.id
_entity.type
_entity.pdbx_description
1 polymer ?
#
loop_
_entity_poly.entity_id
_entity_poly.type
_entity_poly.pdbx_seq_one_letter_code
_entity_poly.pdbx_strand_id
1 'polypeptide(L)'
;TIAFYSLGEKGIGTWIRTPGARNPQQRIEIIEPFKYGEVITTTVTTSQKFVQRGKPYLQMLLDFHNEKGVLKARWWCSLILPETQADVARFANA
;
A
#
# COMPACT_ATOMS: atom_id res chain seq x y z
N THR A 1 0.85 13.18 2.94
CA THR A 1 0.47 12.59 1.64
C THR A 1 0.30 11.11 1.82
N ILE A 2 -0.82 10.53 1.37
CA ILE A 2 -1.11 9.09 1.47
C ILE A 2 -1.02 8.50 0.06
N ALA A 3 -0.25 7.43 -0.11
CA ALA A 3 -0.12 6.66 -1.32
C ALA A 3 -1.45 5.95 -1.66
N PHE A 4 -2.17 6.49 -2.65
CA PHE A 4 -3.42 5.94 -3.15
C PHE A 4 -3.27 5.49 -4.60
N TYR A 5 -2.34 4.56 -4.89
CA TYR A 5 -2.08 4.14 -6.27
C TYR A 5 -2.75 2.82 -6.67
N SER A 6 -3.26 2.04 -5.72
CA SER A 6 -3.95 0.77 -5.99
C SER A 6 -5.33 0.76 -5.32
N LEU A 7 -6.17 1.72 -5.71
CA LEU A 7 -7.56 1.79 -5.29
C LEU A 7 -8.42 1.04 -6.31
N GLY A 8 -9.16 0.03 -5.85
CA GLY A 8 -10.09 -0.74 -6.68
C GLY A 8 -10.87 -1.74 -5.83
N GLU A 9 -12.03 -2.17 -6.31
CA GLU A 9 -12.89 -3.13 -5.59
C GLU A 9 -12.22 -4.48 -5.34
N LYS A 10 -11.22 -4.84 -6.16
CA LYS A 10 -10.48 -6.10 -6.10
C LYS A 10 -8.98 -5.84 -6.31
N GLY A 11 -8.14 -6.76 -5.82
CA GLY A 11 -6.68 -6.71 -5.98
C GLY A 11 -5.89 -6.63 -4.67
N ILE A 12 -4.57 -6.75 -4.80
CA ILE A 12 -3.59 -6.61 -3.71
C ILE A 12 -3.24 -5.12 -3.55
N GLY A 13 -2.99 -4.67 -2.33
CA GLY A 13 -2.61 -3.28 -2.06
C GLY A 13 -3.79 -2.32 -1.90
N THR A 14 -5.03 -2.81 -2.01
CA THR A 14 -6.23 -2.01 -1.76
C THR A 14 -6.47 -1.79 -0.27
N TRP A 15 -6.23 -0.57 0.20
CA TRP A 15 -6.42 -0.22 1.62
C TRP A 15 -7.89 -0.17 2.04
N ILE A 16 -8.82 0.01 1.09
CA ILE A 16 -10.27 -0.08 1.30
C ILE A 16 -10.66 -1.43 1.93
N ARG A 17 -9.87 -2.48 1.70
CA ARG A 17 -10.12 -3.83 2.24
C ARG A 17 -9.61 -4.03 3.67
N THR A 18 -9.03 -3.02 4.30
CA THR A 18 -8.67 -3.08 5.71
C THR A 18 -9.23 -1.88 6.47
N PRO A 19 -10.56 -1.80 6.65
CA PRO A 19 -11.20 -0.79 7.49
C PRO A 19 -10.53 -0.69 8.86
N GLY A 20 -10.28 0.54 9.31
CA GLY A 20 -9.58 0.81 10.57
C GLY A 20 -8.06 0.72 10.52
N ALA A 21 -7.47 0.32 9.39
CA ALA A 21 -6.02 0.42 9.22
C ALA A 21 -5.59 1.90 9.21
N ARG A 22 -4.44 2.17 9.82
CA ARG A 22 -3.86 3.52 9.91
C ARG A 22 -2.54 3.56 9.16
N ASN A 23 -2.25 4.69 8.53
CA ASN A 23 -1.02 4.93 7.81
C ASN A 23 0.01 5.66 8.70
N PRO A 24 0.96 4.96 9.35
CA PRO A 24 1.96 5.63 10.17
C PRO A 24 2.98 6.41 9.37
N GLN A 25 3.37 5.91 8.19
CA GLN A 25 4.47 6.46 7.39
C GLN A 25 4.50 5.81 6.00
N GLN A 26 5.02 6.57 5.03
CA GLN A 26 5.40 6.05 3.73
C GLN A 26 6.77 6.61 3.33
N ARG A 27 7.57 5.81 2.62
CA ARG A 27 8.77 6.26 1.90
C ARG A 27 8.47 6.13 0.42
N ILE A 28 8.60 7.23 -0.31
CA ILE A 28 8.28 7.32 -1.73
C ILE A 28 9.55 7.74 -2.46
N GLU A 29 9.97 6.94 -3.41
CA GLU A 29 11.09 7.27 -4.30
C GLU A 29 10.57 7.32 -5.74
N ILE A 30 10.79 8.46 -6.40
CA ILE A 30 10.55 8.62 -7.83
C ILE A 30 11.92 8.57 -8.51
N ILE A 31 12.09 7.57 -9.37
CA ILE A 31 13.35 7.25 -10.05
C ILE A 31 13.34 7.88 -11.44
N GLU A 32 12.22 7.79 -12.15
CA GLU A 32 12.00 8.45 -13.42
C GLU A 32 10.62 9.12 -13.43
N PRO A 33 10.48 10.35 -13.99
CA PRO A 33 9.18 11.00 -14.12
C PRO A 33 8.20 10.13 -14.94
N PHE A 34 6.99 9.99 -14.41
CA PHE A 34 5.85 9.46 -15.16
C PHE A 34 5.51 10.40 -16.33
N LYS A 35 5.24 9.82 -17.50
CA LYS A 35 4.91 10.58 -18.71
C LYS A 35 3.50 10.25 -19.19
N TYR A 36 2.82 11.23 -19.77
CA TYR A 36 1.52 11.01 -20.39
C TYR A 36 1.61 9.92 -21.47
N GLY A 37 0.63 9.02 -21.47
CA GLY A 37 0.57 7.89 -22.40
C GLY A 37 1.30 6.63 -21.94
N GLU A 38 2.09 6.66 -20.86
CA GLU A 38 2.66 5.44 -20.28
C GLU A 38 1.57 4.57 -19.64
N VAL A 39 1.69 3.25 -19.81
CA VAL A 39 0.87 2.28 -19.08
C VAL A 39 1.69 1.78 -17.91
N ILE A 40 1.25 2.08 -16.69
CA ILE A 40 1.98 1.73 -15.48
C ILE A 40 1.44 0.44 -14.87
N THR A 41 2.31 -0.55 -14.74
CA THR A 41 2.06 -1.76 -13.96
C THR A 41 2.64 -1.60 -12.57
N THR A 42 1.85 -1.91 -11.55
CA THR A 42 2.31 -1.93 -10.15
C THR A 42 2.45 -3.37 -9.68
N THR A 43 3.61 -3.73 -9.16
CA THR A 43 3.83 -4.99 -8.42
C THR A 43 3.80 -4.68 -6.93
N VAL A 44 2.94 -5.39 -6.18
CA VAL A 44 2.79 -5.21 -4.74
C VAL A 44 3.33 -6.44 -4.01
N THR A 45 4.29 -6.23 -3.12
CA THR A 45 4.88 -7.29 -2.28
C THR A 45 4.71 -6.94 -0.82
N THR A 46 4.25 -7.90 -0.01
CA THR A 46 4.35 -7.76 1.46
C THR A 46 5.82 -7.91 1.85
N SER A 47 6.50 -6.80 2.15
CA SER A 47 7.93 -6.82 2.49
C SER A 47 8.16 -7.24 3.93
N GLN A 48 7.31 -6.80 4.86
CA GLN A 48 7.45 -7.08 6.28
C GLN A 48 6.10 -7.18 7.01
N LYS A 49 6.07 -8.02 8.05
CA LYS A 49 5.01 -8.09 9.07
C LYS A 49 5.68 -8.10 10.43
N PHE A 50 5.32 -7.17 11.31
CA PHE A 50 5.96 -7.05 12.61
C PHE A 50 5.02 -6.43 13.65
N VAL A 51 5.37 -6.53 14.92
CA VAL A 51 4.65 -5.86 16.01
C VAL A 51 5.57 -4.80 16.60
N GLN A 52 5.05 -3.58 16.77
CA GLN A 52 5.80 -2.48 17.41
C GLN A 52 4.88 -1.71 18.34
N ARG A 53 5.31 -1.50 19.59
CA ARG A 53 4.50 -0.85 20.64
C ARG A 53 3.12 -1.50 20.80
N GLY A 54 3.07 -2.84 20.77
CA GLY A 54 1.86 -3.64 20.91
C GLY A 54 0.93 -3.66 19.69
N LYS A 55 1.23 -2.93 18.62
CA LYS A 55 0.36 -2.82 17.44
C LYS A 55 0.91 -3.63 16.27
N PRO A 56 0.07 -4.31 15.49
CA PRO A 56 0.51 -5.05 14.31
C PRO A 56 0.77 -4.09 13.14
N TYR A 57 1.93 -4.22 12.53
CA TYR A 57 2.36 -3.48 11.35
C TYR A 57 2.49 -4.42 10.15
N LEU A 58 2.11 -3.89 9.00
CA LEU A 58 2.33 -4.47 7.68
C LEU A 58 3.06 -3.43 6.84
N GLN A 59 4.18 -3.81 6.23
CA GLN A 59 4.83 -2.99 5.21
C GLN A 59 4.67 -3.65 3.84
N MET A 60 4.25 -2.84 2.87
CA MET A 60 4.15 -3.23 1.47
C MET A 60 5.15 -2.44 0.64
N LEU A 61 5.82 -3.14 -0.26
CA LEU A 61 6.64 -2.59 -1.32
C LEU A 61 5.82 -2.52 -2.60
N LEU A 62 5.76 -1.34 -3.22
CA LEU A 62 5.09 -1.12 -4.50
C LEU A 62 6.13 -0.66 -5.51
N ASP A 63 6.33 -1.46 -6.55
CA ASP A 63 7.20 -1.14 -7.68
C ASP A 63 6.38 -0.79 -8.91
N PHE A 64 6.63 0.38 -9.47
CA PHE A 64 5.91 0.91 -10.63
C PHE A 64 6.78 0.83 -11.86
N HIS A 65 6.39 0.01 -12.83
CA HIS A 65 7.07 -0.11 -14.12
C HIS A 65 6.17 0.40 -15.24
N ASN A 66 6.74 1.07 -16.24
CA ASN A 66 5.99 1.37 -17.47
C ASN A 66 5.92 0.13 -18.39
N GLU A 67 5.26 0.28 -19.54
CA GLU A 67 5.08 -0.79 -20.53
C GLU A 67 6.39 -1.31 -21.14
N LYS A 68 7.48 -0.54 -21.00
CA LYS A 68 8.84 -0.91 -21.43
C LYS A 68 9.66 -1.58 -20.32
N GLY A 69 9.07 -1.81 -19.15
CA GLY A 69 9.74 -2.39 -18.00
C GLY A 69 10.67 -1.42 -17.26
N VAL A 70 10.57 -0.11 -17.48
CA VAL A 70 11.36 0.89 -16.76
C VAL A 70 10.75 1.17 -15.40
N LEU A 71 11.54 1.01 -14.33
CA LEU A 71 11.12 1.31 -12.96
C LEU A 71 10.99 2.83 -12.78
N LYS A 72 9.75 3.31 -12.67
CA LYS A 72 9.40 4.73 -12.50
C LYS A 72 9.49 5.17 -11.05
N ALA A 73 9.02 4.33 -10.13
CA ALA A 73 9.00 4.64 -8.72
C ALA A 73 9.00 3.38 -7.85
N ARG A 74 9.43 3.55 -6.59
CA ARG A 74 9.39 2.50 -5.56
C ARG A 74 8.89 3.07 -4.25
N TRP A 75 7.81 2.50 -3.73
CA TRP A 75 7.15 2.99 -2.53
C TRP A 75 7.13 1.92 -1.44
N TRP A 76 7.50 2.30 -0.22
CA TRP A 76 7.32 1.51 0.98
C TRP A 76 6.18 2.10 1.79
N CYS A 77 5.08 1.37 1.84
CA CYS A 77 3.85 1.79 2.47
C CYS A 77 3.62 0.95 3.72
N SER A 78 3.67 1.59 4.89
CA SER A 78 3.39 0.92 6.16
C SER A 78 1.93 1.13 6.55
N LEU A 79 1.35 0.11 7.19
CA LEU A 79 0.04 0.12 7.80
C LEU A 79 0.13 -0.41 9.22
N ILE A 80 -0.55 0.26 10.14
CA ILE A 80 -0.95 -0.34 11.42
C ILE A 80 -2.31 -0.99 11.18
N LEU A 81 -2.38 -2.30 11.35
CA LEU A 81 -3.62 -3.06 11.15
C LEU A 81 -4.47 -3.03 12.44
N PRO A 82 -5.79 -3.20 12.34
CA PRO A 82 -6.58 -3.65 13.47
C PRO A 82 -6.07 -4.99 13.98
N GLU A 83 -6.10 -5.20 15.30
CA GLU A 83 -5.53 -6.39 15.93
C GLU A 83 -6.34 -7.66 15.62
N THR A 84 -7.66 -7.51 15.45
CA THR A 84 -8.57 -8.64 15.27
C THR A 84 -9.51 -8.44 14.08
N GLN A 85 -10.05 -9.55 13.56
CA GLN A 85 -11.12 -9.50 12.54
C GLN A 85 -12.39 -8.80 13.07
N ALA A 86 -12.68 -8.93 14.37
CA ALA A 86 -13.80 -8.25 15.01
C ALA A 86 -13.61 -6.72 14.98
N ASP A 87 -12.39 -6.24 15.22
CA ASP A 87 -12.08 -4.81 15.09
C ASP A 87 -12.28 -4.33 13.65
N VAL A 88 -11.81 -5.09 12.65
CA VAL A 88 -12.03 -4.77 11.23
C VAL A 88 -13.53 -4.66 10.93
N ALA A 89 -14.34 -5.62 11.38
CA ALA A 89 -15.79 -5.62 11.17
C ALA A 89 -16.48 -4.43 11.84
N ARG A 90 -16.05 -4.05 13.05
CA ARG A 90 -16.55 -2.84 13.73
C ARG A 90 -16.30 -1.59 12.91
N PHE A 91 -15.12 -1.44 12.31
CA PHE A 91 -14.80 -0.28 11.45
C PHE A 91 -15.51 -0.31 10.09
N ALA A 92 -15.84 -1.49 9.57
CA ALA A 92 -16.57 -1.62 8.31
C ALA A 92 -18.04 -1.22 8.41
N ASN A 93 -18.63 -1.36 9.60
CA ASN A 93 -20.06 -1.12 9.87
C ASN A 93 -20.32 0.20 10.62
N ALA A 94 -19.29 1.04 10.80
CA ALA A 94 -19.36 2.30 11.54
C ALA A 94 -19.73 3.50 10.66
#